data_AF-A0A164ULD6-F1
#
_entry.id   AF-A0A164ULD6-F1
#
_cell.length_a   1.000
_cell.length_b   1.000
_cell.length_c   1.000
_cell.angle_alpha   90.00
_cell.angle_beta   90.00
_cell.angle_gamma   90.00
#
_symmetry.space_group_name_H-M   'P 1'
#
loop_
_entity.id
_entity.type
_entity.pdbx_description
1 polymer ?
#
loop_
_entity_poly.entity_id
_entity_poly.type
_entity_poly.pdbx_seq_one_letter_code
_entity_poly.pdbx_strand_id
1 'polypeptide(L)'
;MQKMDGELRTEDLPGKMLKDDHNRRTTLTEVVVQLKPINNVVAEKEAELRQLCATEFSPALIKNIEDLIRLGIDVNANGEEERNAMHYLCEYNSSSNLIDAMKLLVEAGIDVNAKEKDGWSALHFL
;
A
#
# COMPACT_ATOMS: atom_id res chain seq x y z
N MET A 1 6.12 45.91 -18.83
CA MET A 1 7.08 44.99 -18.20
C MET A 1 6.26 43.81 -17.67
N GLN A 2 6.35 42.66 -18.35
CA GLN A 2 5.41 41.54 -18.27
C GLN A 2 5.43 40.82 -16.92
N LYS A 3 4.23 40.43 -16.48
CA LYS A 3 3.99 39.34 -15.53
C LYS A 3 4.07 38.03 -16.32
N MET A 4 4.75 37.02 -15.79
CA MET A 4 4.65 35.64 -16.30
C MET A 4 4.15 34.76 -15.16
N ASP A 5 2.85 34.49 -15.21
CA ASP A 5 2.21 33.35 -14.57
C ASP A 5 2.73 32.08 -15.28
N GLY A 6 3.58 31.33 -14.59
CA GLY A 6 4.11 30.06 -15.08
C GLY A 6 3.25 28.91 -14.58
N GLU A 7 2.19 28.60 -15.33
CA GLU A 7 1.46 27.33 -15.23
C GLU A 7 2.45 26.16 -15.27
N LEU A 8 2.51 25.35 -14.20
CA LEU A 8 3.12 24.02 -14.22
C LEU A 8 2.22 23.09 -15.04
N ARG A 9 2.33 23.16 -16.37
CA ARG A 9 1.68 22.22 -17.27
C ARG A 9 2.36 20.86 -17.16
N THR A 10 1.58 19.90 -16.66
CA THR A 10 1.84 18.47 -16.73
C THR A 10 1.93 18.03 -18.19
N GLU A 11 3.13 18.01 -18.76
CA GLU A 11 3.33 17.49 -20.11
C GLU A 11 4.28 16.28 -20.10
N ASP A 12 3.62 15.12 -20.07
CA ASP A 12 3.84 14.04 -21.03
C ASP A 12 5.06 13.12 -20.81
N LEU A 13 4.97 12.26 -19.78
CA LEU A 13 5.81 11.07 -19.60
C LEU A 13 5.74 10.07 -20.77
N PRO A 14 4.58 9.84 -21.43
CA PRO A 14 4.51 8.96 -22.60
C PRO A 14 5.33 9.45 -23.82
N GLY A 15 5.45 10.77 -24.01
CA GLY A 15 6.14 11.36 -25.17
C GLY A 15 7.66 11.25 -25.16
N LYS A 16 8.30 10.91 -24.02
CA LYS A 16 9.75 10.69 -23.93
C LYS A 16 10.18 9.25 -24.23
N MET A 17 9.26 8.29 -24.15
CA MET A 17 9.55 6.88 -24.46
C MET A 17 9.61 6.59 -25.96
N LEU A 18 9.03 7.47 -26.78
CA LEU A 18 8.92 7.33 -28.24
C LEU A 18 9.73 8.38 -29.01
N LYS A 19 10.73 9.02 -28.38
CA LYS A 19 11.70 9.83 -29.13
C LYS A 19 12.85 8.92 -29.57
N ASP A 20 12.79 8.55 -30.85
CA ASP A 20 13.82 7.91 -31.65
C ASP A 20 15.15 8.70 -31.59
N ASP A 21 15.90 8.53 -30.51
CA ASP A 21 17.29 8.92 -30.43
C ASP A 21 18.07 7.75 -29.86
N HIS A 22 18.87 7.11 -30.71
CA HIS A 22 19.53 5.83 -30.45
C HIS A 22 20.55 5.89 -29.29
N ASN A 23 20.71 7.02 -28.61
CA ASN A 23 21.66 7.22 -27.52
C ASN A 23 21.07 7.73 -26.20
N ARG A 24 19.73 7.65 -26.01
CA ARG A 24 19.05 7.92 -24.73
C ARG A 24 18.05 6.85 -24.34
N ARG A 25 18.32 5.58 -24.68
CA ARG A 25 17.66 4.47 -23.99
C ARG A 25 18.12 4.52 -22.54
N THR A 26 17.32 5.10 -21.67
CA THR A 26 17.37 4.83 -20.23
C THR A 26 17.43 3.31 -20.12
N THR A 27 18.56 2.80 -19.65
CA THR A 27 18.77 1.36 -19.59
C THR A 27 17.81 0.78 -18.55
N LEU A 28 17.40 -0.48 -18.73
CA LEU A 28 16.57 -1.19 -17.74
C LEU A 28 17.16 -1.04 -16.32
N THR A 29 18.49 -1.02 -16.21
CA THR A 29 19.25 -0.81 -14.97
C THR A 29 19.04 0.57 -14.37
N GLU A 30 19.06 1.65 -15.16
CA GLU A 30 18.81 3.01 -14.69
C GLU A 30 17.37 3.19 -14.20
N VAL A 31 16.41 2.60 -14.92
CA VAL A 31 15.00 2.58 -14.49
C VAL A 31 14.86 1.83 -13.16
N VAL A 32 15.49 0.66 -13.00
CA VAL A 32 15.48 -0.11 -11.74
C VAL A 32 16.11 0.68 -10.58
N VAL A 33 17.21 1.42 -10.82
CA VAL A 33 17.83 2.26 -9.78
C VAL A 33 16.89 3.38 -9.31
N GLN A 34 16.14 4.00 -10.23
CA GLN A 34 15.16 5.04 -9.89
C GLN A 34 13.90 4.50 -9.19
N LEU A 35 13.54 3.24 -9.42
CA LEU A 35 12.38 2.59 -8.78
C LEU A 35 12.68 2.06 -7.38
N LYS A 36 13.95 1.77 -7.04
CA LYS A 36 14.34 1.27 -5.71
C LYS A 36 13.79 2.10 -4.53
N PRO A 37 13.90 3.44 -4.51
CA PRO A 37 13.33 4.25 -3.43
C PRO A 37 11.81 4.14 -3.34
N ILE A 38 11.12 4.06 -4.48
CA ILE A 38 9.65 3.95 -4.53
C ILE A 38 9.21 2.59 -3.97
N ASN A 39 9.89 1.50 -4.34
CA ASN A 39 9.60 0.16 -3.82
C ASN A 39 9.80 0.07 -2.30
N ASN A 40 10.83 0.75 -1.77
CA ASN A 40 11.04 0.81 -0.32
C ASN A 40 9.89 1.55 0.39
N VAL A 41 9.41 2.65 -0.19
CA VAL A 41 8.25 3.39 0.35
C VAL A 41 6.98 2.54 0.32
N VAL A 42 6.75 1.75 -0.73
CA VAL A 42 5.58 0.84 -0.79
C VAL A 42 5.64 -0.21 0.31
N ALA A 43 6.80 -0.85 0.53
CA ALA A 43 6.98 -1.83 1.60
C ALA A 43 6.77 -1.23 3.01
N GLU A 44 7.19 0.03 3.21
CA GLU A 44 6.91 0.76 4.45
C GLU A 44 5.41 0.99 4.65
N LYS A 45 4.66 1.33 3.58
CA LYS A 45 3.21 1.52 3.65
C LYS A 45 2.42 0.22 3.85
N GLU A 46 2.91 -0.89 3.32
CA GLU A 46 2.40 -2.22 3.64
C GLU A 46 2.57 -2.55 5.13
N ALA A 47 3.73 -2.20 5.71
CA ALA A 47 3.96 -2.35 7.14
C ALA A 47 3.07 -1.43 7.98
N GLU A 48 2.84 -0.19 7.52
CA GLU A 48 1.94 0.77 8.15
C GLU A 48 0.51 0.21 8.22
N LEU A 49 0.02 -0.46 7.17
CA LEU A 49 -1.31 -1.10 7.20
C LEU A 49 -1.43 -2.12 8.33
N ARG A 50 -0.43 -3.01 8.49
CA ARG A 50 -0.40 -4.03 9.55
C ARG A 50 -0.35 -3.39 10.94
N GLN A 51 0.51 -2.39 11.13
CA GLN A 51 0.64 -1.67 12.41
C GLN A 51 -0.64 -0.92 12.78
N LEU A 52 -1.28 -0.30 11.80
CA LEU A 52 -2.53 0.42 11.99
C LEU A 52 -3.66 -0.54 12.42
N CYS A 53 -3.76 -1.71 11.80
CA CYS A 53 -4.72 -2.74 12.21
C CYS A 53 -4.51 -3.22 13.66
N ALA A 54 -3.27 -3.20 14.15
CA ALA A 54 -2.94 -3.60 15.53
C ALA A 54 -3.15 -2.49 16.57
N THR A 55 -3.03 -1.22 16.19
CA THR A 55 -2.88 -0.11 17.17
C THR A 55 -3.93 1.00 17.06
N GLU A 56 -4.68 1.07 15.97
CA GLU A 56 -5.69 2.13 15.75
C GLU A 56 -7.10 1.68 16.16
N PHE A 57 -7.63 2.32 17.20
CA PHE A 57 -8.94 2.01 17.78
C PHE A 57 -9.95 3.15 17.60
N SER A 58 -9.52 4.25 17.00
CA SER A 58 -10.37 5.42 16.78
C SER A 58 -11.26 5.26 15.54
N PRO A 59 -12.26 6.13 15.37
CA PRO A 59 -13.06 6.21 14.15
C PRO A 59 -12.26 6.50 12.87
N ALA A 60 -10.98 6.90 12.98
CA ALA A 60 -10.13 7.16 11.83
C ALA A 60 -9.61 5.88 11.13
N LEU A 61 -9.72 4.70 11.78
CA LEU A 61 -9.22 3.42 11.27
C LEU A 61 -9.60 3.18 9.80
N ILE A 62 -10.89 3.27 9.49
CA ILE A 62 -11.44 2.99 8.16
C ILE A 62 -10.82 3.92 7.10
N LYS A 63 -10.81 5.22 7.39
CA LYS A 63 -10.27 6.22 6.49
C LYS A 63 -8.79 5.99 6.22
N ASN A 64 -8.01 5.66 7.26
CA ASN A 64 -6.58 5.42 7.10
C ASN A 64 -6.30 4.15 6.29
N ILE A 65 -7.09 3.08 6.46
CA ILE A 65 -7.01 1.87 5.62
C ILE A 65 -7.31 2.23 4.16
N GLU A 66 -8.38 2.98 3.88
CA GLU A 66 -8.71 3.44 2.53
C GLU A 66 -7.56 4.24 1.89
N ASP A 67 -7.00 5.18 2.65
CA ASP A 67 -5.92 6.04 2.16
C ASP A 67 -4.66 5.23 1.83
N LEU A 68 -4.33 4.20 2.62
CA LEU A 68 -3.23 3.28 2.33
C LEU A 68 -3.50 2.43 1.08
N ILE A 69 -4.71 1.88 0.92
CA ILE A 69 -5.09 1.09 -0.26
C ILE A 69 -4.98 1.95 -1.53
N ARG A 70 -5.37 3.23 -1.48
CA ARG A 70 -5.24 4.16 -2.62
C ARG A 70 -3.80 4.41 -3.06
N LEU A 71 -2.80 4.14 -2.21
CA LEU A 71 -1.39 4.20 -2.58
C LEU A 71 -0.92 3.00 -3.40
N GLY A 72 -1.76 1.99 -3.62
CA GLY A 72 -1.44 0.82 -4.43
C GLY A 72 -0.52 -0.18 -3.73
N ILE A 73 -0.58 -0.25 -2.40
CA ILE A 73 0.12 -1.27 -1.61
C ILE A 73 -0.39 -2.68 -1.92
N ASP A 74 0.43 -3.70 -1.70
CA ASP A 74 -0.06 -5.07 -1.64
C ASP A 74 -0.75 -5.32 -0.28
N VAL A 75 -2.07 -5.41 -0.29
CA VAL A 75 -2.88 -5.70 0.92
C VAL A 75 -2.55 -7.08 1.53
N ASN A 76 -1.96 -7.99 0.73
CA ASN A 76 -1.55 -9.33 1.16
C ASN A 76 -0.11 -9.38 1.65
N ALA A 77 0.60 -8.25 1.71
CA ALA A 77 1.94 -8.22 2.24
C ALA A 77 1.97 -8.71 3.69
N ASN A 78 2.77 -9.75 3.93
CA ASN A 78 2.95 -10.33 5.25
C ASN A 78 4.01 -9.57 6.05
N GLY A 79 3.77 -9.49 7.36
CA GLY A 79 4.75 -9.00 8.33
C GLY A 79 5.60 -10.12 8.90
N GLU A 80 6.09 -9.89 10.11
CA GLU A 80 6.67 -10.95 10.93
C GLU A 80 5.63 -12.05 11.18
N GLU A 81 6.11 -13.28 11.44
CA GLU A 81 5.23 -14.44 11.65
C GLU A 81 4.27 -14.77 10.49
N GLU A 82 4.57 -14.33 9.26
CA GLU A 82 3.71 -14.59 8.07
C GLU A 82 2.28 -14.01 8.22
N ARG A 83 2.13 -12.99 9.07
CA ARG A 83 0.83 -12.38 9.37
C ARG A 83 0.50 -11.26 8.40
N ASN A 84 -0.68 -11.35 7.77
CA ASN A 84 -1.27 -10.23 7.02
C ASN A 84 -2.03 -9.25 7.95
N ALA A 85 -2.53 -8.14 7.39
CA ALA A 85 -3.24 -7.12 8.15
C ALA A 85 -4.50 -7.63 8.89
N MET A 86 -5.20 -8.63 8.36
CA MET A 86 -6.40 -9.18 8.99
C MET A 86 -6.09 -9.96 10.27
N HIS A 87 -4.94 -10.66 10.34
CA HIS A 87 -4.49 -11.30 11.59
C HIS A 87 -4.31 -10.27 12.71
N TYR A 88 -3.68 -9.14 12.42
CA TYR A 88 -3.47 -8.08 13.40
C TYR A 88 -4.78 -7.41 13.80
N LEU A 89 -5.67 -7.17 12.84
CA LEU A 89 -6.98 -6.58 13.08
C LEU A 89 -7.83 -7.47 14.01
N CYS A 90 -7.90 -8.77 13.76
CA CYS A 90 -8.69 -9.70 14.57
C CYS A 90 -8.11 -9.91 15.98
N GLU A 91 -6.78 -10.01 16.13
CA GLU A 91 -6.17 -10.24 17.45
C GLU A 91 -6.25 -9.02 18.37
N TYR A 92 -6.02 -7.83 17.83
CA TYR A 92 -5.83 -6.65 18.67
C TYR A 92 -7.02 -5.71 18.67
N ASN A 93 -7.89 -5.71 17.65
CA ASN A 93 -8.95 -4.73 17.51
C ASN A 93 -10.32 -5.26 17.95
N SER A 94 -10.89 -4.65 18.99
CA SER A 94 -12.27 -4.93 19.45
C SER A 94 -13.18 -3.70 19.34
N SER A 95 -12.80 -2.73 18.50
CA SER A 95 -13.61 -1.51 18.30
C SER A 95 -14.93 -1.83 17.59
N SER A 96 -15.90 -0.92 17.72
CA SER A 96 -17.17 -1.00 16.97
C SER A 96 -16.98 -1.01 15.45
N ASN A 97 -15.80 -0.60 14.97
CA ASN A 97 -15.46 -0.50 13.55
C ASN A 97 -14.79 -1.76 13.01
N LEU A 98 -14.53 -2.77 13.85
CA LEU A 98 -13.86 -4.02 13.46
C LEU A 98 -14.50 -4.64 12.21
N ILE A 99 -15.82 -4.80 12.22
CA ILE A 99 -16.57 -5.43 11.12
C ILE A 99 -16.44 -4.63 9.82
N ASP A 100 -16.48 -3.30 9.90
CA ASP A 100 -16.39 -2.46 8.70
C ASP A 100 -14.95 -2.40 8.16
N ALA A 101 -13.95 -2.44 9.05
CA ALA A 101 -12.54 -2.58 8.66
C ALA A 101 -12.29 -3.93 7.98
N MET A 102 -12.86 -5.01 8.51
CA MET A 102 -12.77 -6.34 7.89
C MET A 102 -13.40 -6.35 6.49
N LYS A 103 -14.60 -5.79 6.32
CA LYS A 103 -15.25 -5.67 4.99
C LYS A 103 -14.37 -4.91 4.00
N LEU A 104 -13.83 -3.77 4.41
CA LEU A 104 -12.97 -2.96 3.56
C LEU A 104 -11.73 -3.73 3.08
N LEU A 105 -11.09 -4.49 3.96
CA LEU A 105 -9.94 -5.34 3.59
C LEU A 105 -10.35 -6.49 2.66
N VAL A 106 -11.52 -7.10 2.85
CA VAL A 106 -12.06 -8.14 1.94
C VAL A 106 -12.34 -7.56 0.56
N GLU A 107 -12.96 -6.39 0.49
CA GLU A 107 -13.22 -5.68 -0.78
C GLU A 107 -11.92 -5.31 -1.50
N ALA A 108 -10.85 -5.02 -0.75
CA ALA A 108 -9.52 -4.79 -1.28
C ALA A 108 -8.80 -6.07 -1.74
N GLY A 109 -9.38 -7.26 -1.52
CA GLY A 109 -8.81 -8.53 -1.97
C GLY A 109 -7.79 -9.15 -1.02
N ILE A 110 -7.89 -8.88 0.28
CA ILE A 110 -7.07 -9.59 1.27
C ILE A 110 -7.40 -11.10 1.28
N ASP A 111 -6.37 -11.93 1.41
CA ASP A 111 -6.54 -13.37 1.63
C ASP A 111 -6.96 -13.63 3.08
N VAL A 112 -8.28 -13.78 3.26
CA VAL A 112 -8.90 -14.11 4.55
C VAL A 112 -8.50 -15.49 5.08
N ASN A 113 -8.00 -16.38 4.20
CA ASN A 113 -7.59 -17.74 4.54
C ASN A 113 -6.08 -17.87 4.71
N ALA A 114 -5.33 -16.77 4.57
CA ALA A 114 -3.90 -16.74 4.86
C ALA A 114 -3.67 -17.32 6.27
N LYS A 115 -2.62 -18.11 6.39
CA LYS A 115 -2.21 -18.73 7.65
C LYS A 115 -0.91 -18.11 8.08
N GLU A 116 -0.83 -17.73 9.35
CA GLU A 116 0.43 -17.35 9.97
C GLU A 116 1.31 -18.59 10.24
N LYS A 117 2.52 -18.40 10.77
CA LYS A 117 3.53 -19.48 10.92
C LYS A 117 3.07 -20.71 11.71
N ASP A 118 2.19 -20.54 12.70
CA ASP A 118 1.60 -21.65 13.47
C ASP A 118 0.39 -22.30 12.77
N GLY A 119 0.02 -21.81 11.59
CA GLY A 119 -1.02 -22.37 10.74
C GLY A 119 -2.42 -21.81 11.02
N TRP A 120 -2.56 -20.78 11.84
CA TRP A 120 -3.83 -20.14 12.18
C TRP A 120 -4.19 -19.08 11.16
N SER A 121 -5.47 -19.01 10.82
CA SER A 121 -6.01 -17.87 10.07
C SER A 121 -6.44 -16.76 11.02
N ALA A 122 -6.66 -15.55 10.49
CA ALA A 122 -7.12 -14.41 11.26
C ALA A 122 -8.38 -14.69 12.12
N LEU A 123 -9.30 -15.53 11.63
CA LEU A 123 -10.53 -15.88 12.35
C LEU A 123 -10.29 -16.71 13.62
N HIS A 124 -9.12 -17.35 13.79
CA HIS A 124 -8.78 -18.05 15.03
C HIS A 124 -8.55 -17.09 16.20
N PHE A 125 -8.36 -15.79 15.94
CA PHE A 125 -8.10 -14.75 16.94
C PHE A 125 -9.37 -13.96 17.35
N LEU A 126 -10.54 -14.25 16.76
CA LEU A 126 -11.84 -13.67 17.13
C LEU A 126 -12.52 -14.47 18.26
#